data_AF-A0A814UP83-F1
#
_entry.id   AF-A0A814UP83-F1
#
_cell.length_a   1.000
_cell.length_b   1.000
_cell.length_c   1.000
_cell.angle_alpha   90.00
_cell.angle_beta   90.00
_cell.angle_gamma   90.00
#
_symmetry.space_group_name_H-M   'P 1'
#
loop_
_entity.id
_entity.type
_entity.pdbx_description
1 polymer ?
#
loop_
_entity_poly.entity_id
_entity_poly.type
_entity_poly.pdbx_seq_one_letter_code
_entity_poly.pdbx_strand_id
1 'polypeptide(L)'
;MATPSEQDPSVLGGFRRGLRRVWSQAYDKMAPEKDRDKSGETRRHPHSADVTRRDHRHKSKDSSHKHNSKSTDSSAEENYDSNNKQNESKAHENHSENGEPERCAICMDDCIKPKRLNKCGHQFCTECIDQYFNSVKPQCPCCFTIYGDIRGTQPDNGTMKFIRTKHHLPGYEKSNGTIQITYFFPNGIQDDRHPNPGRPYRGTRREAYLPDTREGREILKLLQKAFELRQVFTIGQSRTTGQENVVTWNDIHHKTHYNGGVENFGYPDSTYLSRVRQELAAKGIQ
;
A
#
# COMPACT_ATOMS: atom_id res chain seq x y z
N MET A 1 -13.46 -49.89 3.67
CA MET A 1 -12.26 -49.14 4.10
C MET A 1 -11.20 -49.35 3.03
N ALA A 2 -10.93 -48.32 2.22
CA ALA A 2 -9.90 -48.34 1.19
C ALA A 2 -8.95 -47.18 1.47
N THR A 3 -7.66 -47.48 1.52
CA THR A 3 -6.56 -46.53 1.76
C THR A 3 -6.40 -45.57 0.57
N PRO A 4 -5.94 -44.32 0.77
CA PRO A 4 -5.61 -43.42 -0.33
C PRO A 4 -4.27 -43.85 -0.93
N SER A 5 -4.27 -44.12 -2.24
CA SER A 5 -3.07 -44.33 -3.04
C SER A 5 -2.16 -43.11 -3.00
N GLU A 6 -0.89 -43.34 -2.71
CA GLU A 6 0.21 -42.38 -2.74
C GLU A 6 0.25 -41.62 -4.07
N GLN A 7 0.25 -40.29 -4.01
CA GLN A 7 0.47 -39.41 -5.15
C GLN A 7 1.98 -39.27 -5.41
N ASP A 8 2.34 -39.22 -6.70
CA ASP A 8 3.70 -39.21 -7.23
C ASP A 8 4.56 -38.04 -6.68
N PRO A 9 5.72 -38.32 -6.04
CA PRO A 9 6.63 -37.32 -5.47
C PRO A 9 7.20 -36.31 -6.49
N SER A 10 7.18 -36.64 -7.80
CA SER A 10 7.70 -35.77 -8.86
C SER A 10 6.82 -34.53 -9.10
N VAL A 11 5.49 -34.65 -8.91
CA VAL A 11 4.51 -33.57 -9.07
C VAL A 11 4.65 -32.54 -7.94
N LEU A 12 4.84 -33.00 -6.71
CA LEU A 12 5.14 -32.15 -5.54
C LEU A 12 6.52 -31.48 -5.64
N GLY A 13 7.49 -32.16 -6.26
CA GLY A 13 8.83 -31.64 -6.53
C GLY A 13 8.83 -30.47 -7.51
N GLY A 14 8.04 -30.55 -8.59
CA GLY A 14 7.85 -29.49 -9.57
C GLY A 14 7.12 -28.28 -8.99
N PHE A 15 6.03 -28.52 -8.24
CA PHE A 15 5.25 -27.48 -7.57
C PHE A 15 6.10 -26.66 -6.57
N ARG A 16 6.94 -27.34 -5.75
CA ARG A 16 7.85 -26.68 -4.79
C ARG A 16 8.99 -25.90 -5.46
N ARG A 17 9.47 -26.33 -6.63
CA ARG A 17 10.52 -25.61 -7.40
C ARG A 17 9.96 -24.39 -8.13
N GLY A 18 8.76 -24.50 -8.70
CA GLY A 18 8.05 -23.40 -9.37
C GLY A 18 7.65 -22.28 -8.42
N LEU A 19 7.05 -22.64 -7.27
CA LEU A 19 6.71 -21.68 -6.21
C LEU A 19 7.93 -20.89 -5.73
N ARG A 20 9.08 -21.54 -5.48
CA ARG A 20 10.32 -20.84 -5.05
C ARG A 20 10.81 -19.80 -6.06
N ARG A 21 10.66 -20.04 -7.37
CA ARG A 21 11.10 -19.10 -8.41
C ARG A 21 10.14 -17.94 -8.62
N VAL A 22 8.83 -18.19 -8.59
CA VAL A 22 7.81 -17.12 -8.56
C VAL A 22 7.98 -16.28 -7.30
N TRP A 23 8.34 -16.90 -6.17
CA TRP A 23 8.67 -16.21 -4.93
C TRP A 23 9.88 -15.28 -5.08
N SER A 24 11.00 -15.75 -5.66
CA SER A 24 12.19 -14.91 -5.91
C SER A 24 11.86 -13.72 -6.81
N GLN A 25 11.20 -13.95 -7.96
CA GLN A 25 10.90 -12.88 -8.91
C GLN A 25 9.89 -11.86 -8.38
N ALA A 26 8.97 -12.26 -7.50
CA ALA A 26 8.05 -11.35 -6.84
C ALA A 26 8.71 -10.57 -5.69
N TYR A 27 9.60 -11.20 -4.91
CA TYR A 27 10.35 -10.55 -3.84
C TYR A 27 11.37 -9.55 -4.39
N ASP A 28 12.08 -9.89 -5.47
CA ASP A 28 13.12 -9.03 -6.08
C ASP A 28 12.53 -7.77 -6.71
N LYS A 29 11.25 -7.79 -7.13
CA LYS A 29 10.53 -6.61 -7.64
C LYS A 29 9.93 -5.73 -6.54
N MET A 30 9.87 -6.22 -5.30
CA MET A 30 9.29 -5.54 -4.13
C MET A 30 10.34 -5.14 -3.10
N ALA A 31 11.57 -5.63 -3.22
CA ALA A 31 12.67 -5.31 -2.32
C ALA A 31 13.13 -3.86 -2.56
N PRO A 32 13.20 -3.01 -1.51
CA PRO A 32 13.87 -1.71 -1.63
C PRO A 32 15.35 -1.94 -1.94
N GLU A 33 15.90 -1.19 -2.90
CA GLU A 33 17.33 -1.18 -3.22
C GLU A 33 18.13 -0.95 -1.94
N LYS A 34 18.90 -1.96 -1.52
CA LYS A 34 19.87 -1.82 -0.45
C LYS A 34 21.16 -1.30 -1.06
N ASP A 35 21.51 -0.07 -0.71
CA ASP A 35 22.84 0.50 -0.94
C ASP A 35 23.91 -0.47 -0.44
N ARG A 36 24.71 -0.99 -1.38
CA ARG A 36 25.89 -1.81 -1.10
C ARG A 36 27.09 -0.89 -0.86
N ASP A 37 27.59 -0.99 0.38
CA ASP A 37 28.97 -0.79 0.86
C ASP A 37 29.77 0.46 0.48
N LYS A 38 30.13 1.23 1.53
CA LYS A 38 31.55 1.46 1.87
C LYS A 38 31.77 1.38 3.38
N SER A 39 32.34 0.27 3.81
CA SER A 39 32.95 0.09 5.12
C SER A 39 34.29 0.82 5.20
N GLY A 40 34.55 1.48 6.33
CA GLY A 40 35.91 1.80 6.77
C GLY A 40 36.01 3.13 7.48
N GLU A 41 35.81 3.16 8.80
CA GLU A 41 36.73 3.83 9.73
C GLU A 41 36.31 3.52 11.18
N THR A 42 37.23 2.97 11.95
CA THR A 42 37.13 2.75 13.39
C THR A 42 36.97 4.07 14.16
N ARG A 43 36.08 4.14 15.17
CA ARG A 43 36.31 5.06 16.29
C ARG A 43 35.66 4.63 17.62
N ARG A 44 36.46 4.90 18.65
CA ARG A 44 36.34 4.58 20.06
C ARG A 44 35.26 5.41 20.75
N HIS A 45 34.62 4.83 21.76
CA HIS A 45 33.91 5.57 22.82
C HIS A 45 34.85 6.56 23.53
N PRO A 46 34.31 7.66 24.10
CA PRO A 46 34.06 7.60 25.54
C PRO A 46 32.80 8.33 26.06
N HIS A 47 32.45 7.86 27.26
CA HIS A 47 31.65 8.38 28.36
C HIS A 47 31.36 9.90 28.48
N SER A 48 30.09 10.17 28.83
CA SER A 48 29.58 10.90 30.02
C SER A 48 30.26 12.22 30.46
N ALA A 49 29.49 13.31 30.47
CA ALA A 49 29.03 13.97 31.71
C ALA A 49 28.13 15.18 31.41
N ASP A 50 27.10 15.33 32.25
CA ASP A 50 26.27 16.52 32.49
C ASP A 50 27.10 17.81 32.70
N VAL A 51 26.46 18.97 32.46
CA VAL A 51 26.36 20.11 33.41
C VAL A 51 25.70 21.36 32.76
N THR A 52 24.55 21.73 33.33
CA THR A 52 23.91 23.05 33.58
C THR A 52 24.11 24.30 32.69
N ARG A 53 22.96 24.85 32.24
CA ARG A 53 22.41 26.22 32.49
C ARG A 53 23.38 27.43 32.67
N ARG A 54 23.32 28.42 31.74
CA ARG A 54 22.73 29.78 31.88
C ARG A 54 23.36 30.81 30.91
N ASP A 55 22.44 31.62 30.36
CA ASP A 55 22.51 33.01 29.86
C ASP A 55 23.87 33.70 29.69
N HIS A 56 24.07 34.35 28.52
CA HIS A 56 24.13 35.82 28.46
C HIS A 56 24.09 36.41 27.04
N ARG A 57 23.45 37.58 27.02
CA ARG A 57 23.09 38.52 25.97
C ARG A 57 24.27 39.44 25.64
N HIS A 58 24.55 39.76 24.37
CA HIS A 58 24.64 41.15 23.88
C HIS A 58 24.98 41.35 22.38
N LYS A 59 24.09 42.13 21.74
CA LYS A 59 24.31 43.32 20.89
C LYS A 59 25.07 43.23 19.54
N SER A 60 24.25 43.47 18.51
CA SER A 60 24.27 44.60 17.55
C SER A 60 25.22 44.66 16.36
N LYS A 61 24.56 44.86 15.21
CA LYS A 61 24.70 45.93 14.19
C LYS A 61 24.91 45.31 12.80
N ASP A 62 24.55 45.90 11.68
CA ASP A 62 23.52 46.84 11.20
C ASP A 62 23.84 46.96 9.69
N SER A 63 22.89 47.45 8.89
CA SER A 63 23.03 47.90 7.48
C SER A 63 23.18 46.79 6.41
N SER A 64 22.15 46.45 5.63
CA SER A 64 21.49 47.19 4.54
C SER A 64 22.31 47.28 3.24
N HIS A 65 21.74 46.78 2.13
CA HIS A 65 21.63 47.51 0.85
C HIS A 65 20.63 46.80 -0.09
N LYS A 66 19.70 47.62 -0.59
CA LYS A 66 18.70 47.35 -1.64
C LYS A 66 19.39 47.32 -3.00
N HIS A 67 18.83 46.59 -3.97
CA HIS A 67 18.50 47.16 -5.28
C HIS A 67 17.28 46.44 -5.88
N ASN A 68 16.50 47.22 -6.62
CA ASN A 68 15.14 47.03 -7.08
C ASN A 68 15.09 47.36 -8.58
N SER A 69 14.26 46.65 -9.36
CA SER A 69 13.63 46.98 -10.67
C SER A 69 13.10 45.64 -11.25
N LYS A 70 11.83 45.36 -11.61
CA LYS A 70 10.74 46.06 -12.33
C LYS A 70 11.22 46.53 -13.72
N SER A 71 10.69 46.09 -14.87
CA SER A 71 9.26 46.05 -15.28
C SER A 71 9.07 45.36 -16.67
N THR A 72 7.83 44.92 -17.00
CA THR A 72 7.06 45.05 -18.28
C THR A 72 7.60 44.43 -19.60
N ASP A 73 6.86 43.97 -20.61
CA ASP A 73 5.42 43.74 -20.95
C ASP A 73 5.36 43.03 -22.34
N SER A 74 4.21 42.45 -22.70
CA SER A 74 3.61 42.29 -24.04
C SER A 74 4.10 41.24 -25.09
N SER A 75 3.20 40.27 -25.33
CA SER A 75 2.62 39.77 -26.62
C SER A 75 3.48 39.38 -27.85
N ALA A 76 3.26 38.16 -28.35
CA ALA A 76 2.94 37.90 -29.77
C ALA A 76 2.38 36.46 -29.94
N GLU A 77 1.28 36.37 -30.69
CA GLU A 77 0.62 35.16 -31.20
C GLU A 77 1.46 34.52 -32.30
N GLU A 78 1.41 33.19 -32.46
CA GLU A 78 1.35 32.57 -33.79
C GLU A 78 0.47 31.30 -33.75
N ASN A 79 -0.50 31.31 -34.65
CA ASN A 79 -1.48 30.28 -34.97
C ASN A 79 -0.83 29.24 -35.90
N TYR A 80 -1.10 27.94 -35.70
CA TYR A 80 -1.14 26.99 -36.82
C TYR A 80 -2.31 26.03 -36.63
N ASP A 81 -3.28 26.20 -37.52
CA ASP A 81 -4.46 25.38 -37.72
C ASP A 81 -4.10 24.12 -38.50
N SER A 82 -4.62 22.95 -38.09
CA SER A 82 -5.17 21.95 -39.02
C SER A 82 -5.81 20.78 -38.27
N ASN A 83 -7.13 20.69 -38.44
CA ASN A 83 -7.99 19.51 -38.39
C ASN A 83 -7.29 18.16 -38.69
N ASN A 84 -7.68 17.08 -38.00
CA ASN A 84 -8.62 16.07 -38.55
C ASN A 84 -8.80 14.84 -37.61
N LYS A 85 -10.07 14.60 -37.26
CA LYS A 85 -10.83 13.34 -37.08
C LYS A 85 -10.19 12.02 -36.61
N GLN A 86 -11.02 11.35 -35.79
CA GLN A 86 -11.27 9.91 -35.64
C GLN A 86 -10.23 9.13 -34.82
N ASN A 87 -10.60 8.72 -33.60
CA ASN A 87 -11.30 7.48 -33.27
C ASN A 87 -10.39 6.26 -33.43
N GLU A 88 -9.97 5.65 -32.32
CA GLU A 88 -10.18 4.22 -32.05
C GLU A 88 -9.43 3.78 -30.78
N SER A 89 -10.22 3.29 -29.84
CA SER A 89 -9.85 2.38 -28.77
C SER A 89 -9.15 1.13 -29.34
N LYS A 90 -7.84 1.01 -29.14
CA LYS A 90 -7.13 -0.26 -29.38
C LYS A 90 -7.12 -1.10 -28.11
N ALA A 91 -8.09 -2.00 -28.04
CA ALA A 91 -7.95 -3.23 -27.28
C ALA A 91 -6.72 -3.99 -27.83
N HIS A 92 -5.82 -4.39 -26.94
CA HIS A 92 -4.71 -5.26 -27.30
C HIS A 92 -5.24 -6.69 -27.49
N GLU A 93 -5.75 -6.97 -28.68
CA GLU A 93 -5.89 -8.33 -29.20
C GLU A 93 -4.58 -8.71 -29.89
N ASN A 94 -3.69 -9.39 -29.16
CA ASN A 94 -2.60 -10.14 -29.79
C ASN A 94 -3.07 -11.59 -29.96
N HIS A 95 -3.65 -11.89 -31.12
CA HIS A 95 -3.67 -13.24 -31.65
C HIS A 95 -2.32 -13.49 -32.34
N SER A 96 -1.43 -14.22 -31.66
CA SER A 96 -0.31 -14.88 -32.32
C SER A 96 -0.79 -16.22 -32.87
N GLU A 97 -1.07 -16.27 -34.17
CA GLU A 97 -1.05 -17.49 -34.96
C GLU A 97 0.40 -17.96 -35.12
N ASN A 98 0.93 -18.55 -34.05
CA ASN A 98 2.11 -19.43 -34.08
C ASN A 98 1.98 -20.32 -32.85
N GLY A 99 1.68 -21.60 -33.09
CA GLY A 99 1.35 -22.60 -32.07
C GLY A 99 2.56 -23.06 -31.25
N GLU A 100 3.25 -22.13 -30.58
CA GLU A 100 4.07 -22.52 -29.45
C GLU A 100 3.16 -22.92 -28.28
N PRO A 101 3.41 -24.07 -27.63
CA PRO A 101 2.59 -24.50 -26.51
C PRO A 101 2.66 -23.43 -25.41
N GLU A 102 1.50 -22.90 -25.03
CA GLU A 102 1.39 -21.94 -23.94
C GLU A 102 1.93 -22.59 -22.66
N ARG A 103 3.16 -22.23 -22.26
CA ARG A 103 3.81 -22.73 -21.05
C ARG A 103 3.18 -22.12 -19.80
N CYS A 104 2.93 -22.94 -18.80
CA CYS A 104 2.40 -22.53 -17.51
C CYS A 104 3.49 -21.81 -16.70
N ALA A 105 3.30 -20.54 -16.36
CA ALA A 105 4.28 -19.77 -15.59
C ALA A 105 4.43 -20.23 -14.11
N ILE A 106 3.59 -21.15 -13.62
CA ILE A 106 3.68 -21.69 -12.26
C ILE A 106 4.56 -22.94 -12.22
N CYS A 107 4.30 -23.95 -13.06
CA CYS A 107 5.10 -25.18 -13.10
C CYS A 107 6.27 -25.11 -14.09
N MET A 108 6.26 -24.13 -15.01
CA MET A 108 7.24 -23.92 -16.09
C MET A 108 7.22 -24.98 -17.20
N ASP A 109 6.19 -25.83 -17.23
CA ASP A 109 5.96 -26.86 -18.24
C ASP A 109 4.77 -26.49 -19.14
N ASP A 110 4.49 -27.32 -20.15
CA ASP A 110 3.31 -27.18 -21.01
C ASP A 110 2.01 -27.25 -20.18
N CYS A 111 1.02 -26.42 -20.52
CA CYS A 111 -0.22 -26.37 -19.75
C CYS A 111 -1.01 -27.69 -19.81
N ILE A 112 -1.14 -28.36 -18.66
CA ILE A 112 -2.08 -29.48 -18.47
C ILE A 112 -3.45 -28.92 -18.09
N LYS A 113 -4.48 -29.25 -18.89
CA LYS A 113 -5.86 -28.72 -18.72
C LYS A 113 -5.83 -27.19 -18.56
N PRO A 114 -5.48 -26.45 -19.62
CA PRO A 114 -5.29 -25.01 -19.53
C PRO A 114 -6.54 -24.29 -19.03
N LYS A 115 -6.34 -23.35 -18.08
CA LYS A 115 -7.35 -22.45 -17.56
C LYS A 115 -6.93 -21.01 -17.87
N ARG A 116 -7.74 -20.34 -18.68
CA ARG A 116 -7.57 -18.91 -19.00
C ARG A 116 -8.31 -18.06 -17.97
N LEU A 117 -7.60 -17.11 -17.37
CA LEU A 117 -8.19 -16.22 -16.38
C LEU A 117 -9.00 -15.11 -17.05
N ASN A 118 -10.27 -14.94 -16.66
CA ASN A 118 -11.24 -14.11 -17.40
C ASN A 118 -10.97 -12.60 -17.39
N LYS A 119 -10.28 -12.05 -16.38
CA LYS A 119 -10.03 -10.60 -16.30
C LYS A 119 -8.78 -10.15 -17.05
N CYS A 120 -7.79 -11.03 -17.23
CA CYS A 120 -6.48 -10.67 -17.79
C CYS A 120 -5.98 -11.57 -18.92
N GLY A 121 -6.70 -12.64 -19.27
CA GLY A 121 -6.38 -13.49 -20.40
C GLY A 121 -5.16 -14.43 -20.23
N HIS A 122 -4.40 -14.34 -19.13
CA HIS A 122 -3.27 -15.24 -18.87
C HIS A 122 -3.75 -16.68 -18.62
N GLN A 123 -2.96 -17.66 -19.07
CA GLN A 123 -3.27 -19.09 -19.00
C GLN A 123 -2.29 -19.86 -18.12
N PHE A 124 -2.80 -20.86 -17.41
CA PHE A 124 -2.04 -21.75 -16.51
C PHE A 124 -2.64 -23.15 -16.55
N CYS A 125 -1.95 -24.16 -16.01
CA CYS A 125 -2.61 -25.42 -15.68
C CYS A 125 -3.74 -25.15 -14.67
N THR A 126 -4.92 -25.77 -14.85
CA THR A 126 -6.08 -25.59 -13.95
C THR A 126 -5.68 -25.83 -12.49
N GLU A 127 -5.01 -26.95 -12.22
CA GLU A 127 -4.60 -27.31 -10.86
C GLU A 127 -3.55 -26.34 -10.29
N CYS A 128 -2.59 -25.89 -11.10
CA CYS A 128 -1.57 -24.94 -10.64
C CYS A 128 -2.19 -23.62 -10.18
N ILE A 129 -3.10 -23.05 -10.97
CA ILE A 129 -3.68 -21.74 -10.64
C ILE A 129 -4.70 -21.84 -9.50
N ASP A 130 -5.46 -22.94 -9.42
CA ASP A 130 -6.41 -23.16 -8.32
C ASP A 130 -5.68 -23.37 -6.99
N GLN A 131 -4.62 -24.18 -6.98
CA GLN A 131 -3.77 -24.34 -5.79
C GLN A 131 -3.09 -23.02 -5.41
N TYR A 132 -2.59 -22.25 -6.37
CA TYR A 132 -1.99 -20.94 -6.10
C TYR A 132 -3.00 -19.95 -5.47
N PHE A 133 -4.22 -19.85 -6.00
CA PHE A 133 -5.26 -19.01 -5.44
C PHE A 133 -5.67 -19.42 -4.03
N ASN A 134 -5.71 -20.72 -3.75
CA ASN A 134 -6.11 -21.25 -2.45
C ASN A 134 -5.00 -21.16 -1.38
N SER A 135 -3.74 -21.29 -1.77
CA SER A 135 -2.60 -21.40 -0.83
C SER A 135 -1.75 -20.15 -0.73
N VAL A 136 -1.77 -19.26 -1.73
CA VAL A 136 -0.91 -18.07 -1.79
C VAL A 136 -1.75 -16.80 -1.76
N LYS A 137 -2.45 -16.49 -2.85
CA LYS A 137 -3.37 -15.34 -2.95
C LYS A 137 -4.16 -15.39 -4.26
N PRO A 138 -5.38 -14.84 -4.30
CA PRO A 138 -6.21 -14.81 -5.50
C PRO A 138 -5.76 -13.70 -6.47
N GLN A 139 -4.53 -13.76 -6.94
CA GLN A 139 -3.90 -12.76 -7.80
C GLN A 139 -3.15 -13.45 -8.95
N CYS A 140 -3.32 -13.00 -10.19
CA CYS A 140 -2.62 -13.58 -11.33
C CYS A 140 -1.09 -13.50 -11.13
N PRO A 141 -0.35 -14.63 -11.22
CA PRO A 141 1.10 -14.65 -11.08
C PRO A 141 1.86 -13.83 -12.12
N CYS A 142 1.27 -13.56 -13.30
CA CYS A 142 1.94 -12.86 -14.39
C CYS A 142 1.77 -11.33 -14.30
N CYS A 143 0.55 -10.86 -14.04
CA CYS A 143 0.19 -9.44 -14.16
C CYS A 143 -0.45 -8.85 -12.91
N PHE A 144 -0.55 -9.63 -11.83
CA PHE A 144 -1.08 -9.19 -10.55
C PHE A 144 -2.57 -8.75 -10.54
N THR A 145 -3.33 -9.07 -11.59
CA THR A 145 -4.80 -8.87 -11.59
C THR A 145 -5.45 -9.72 -10.49
N ILE A 146 -6.36 -9.12 -9.72
CA ILE A 146 -6.97 -9.74 -8.52
C ILE A 146 -8.28 -10.46 -8.90
N TYR A 147 -8.44 -11.70 -8.43
CA TYR A 147 -9.55 -12.62 -8.73
C TYR A 147 -10.44 -12.94 -7.53
N GLY A 148 -10.09 -12.46 -6.34
CA GLY A 148 -10.85 -12.65 -5.11
C GLY A 148 -10.35 -11.71 -4.01
N ASP A 149 -10.92 -11.81 -2.82
CA ASP A 149 -10.55 -10.94 -1.71
C ASP A 149 -9.16 -11.30 -1.16
N ILE A 150 -8.25 -10.32 -1.17
CA ILE A 150 -6.97 -10.45 -0.50
C ILE A 150 -7.19 -10.14 0.99
N ARG A 151 -6.90 -11.10 1.86
CA ARG A 151 -6.94 -10.89 3.31
C ARG A 151 -5.55 -10.50 3.84
N GLY A 152 -5.50 -9.48 4.68
CA GLY A 152 -4.27 -9.05 5.35
C GLY A 152 -4.06 -9.67 6.74
N THR A 153 -3.06 -9.14 7.44
CA THR A 153 -2.55 -9.60 8.74
C THR A 153 -2.94 -8.65 9.88
N GLN A 154 -4.03 -7.89 9.73
CA GLN A 154 -4.63 -7.16 10.83
C GLN A 154 -5.11 -8.15 11.91
N PRO A 155 -4.89 -7.88 13.22
CA PRO A 155 -5.39 -8.71 14.30
C PRO A 155 -6.92 -8.77 14.37
N ASP A 156 -7.44 -9.93 14.77
CA ASP A 156 -8.88 -10.24 14.70
C ASP A 156 -9.70 -9.58 15.82
N ASN A 157 -9.04 -9.19 16.90
CA ASN A 157 -9.63 -8.54 18.07
C ASN A 157 -9.75 -7.00 17.91
N GLY A 158 -9.53 -6.49 16.70
CA GLY A 158 -9.71 -5.09 16.37
C GLY A 158 -11.17 -4.68 16.22
N THR A 159 -11.46 -3.42 16.49
CA THR A 159 -12.77 -2.81 16.21
C THR A 159 -12.61 -1.53 15.40
N MET A 160 -13.56 -1.29 14.50
CA MET A 160 -13.72 -0.06 13.74
C MET A 160 -15.11 0.50 14.03
N LYS A 161 -15.18 1.77 14.43
CA LYS A 161 -16.43 2.51 14.63
C LYS A 161 -16.32 3.87 13.95
N PHE A 162 -17.46 4.48 13.64
CA PHE A 162 -17.46 5.87 13.20
C PHE A 162 -18.63 6.64 13.79
N ILE A 163 -18.44 7.95 13.92
CA ILE A 163 -19.49 8.92 14.25
C ILE A 163 -19.46 10.06 13.24
N ARG A 164 -20.54 10.83 13.19
CA ARG A 164 -20.63 12.05 12.38
C ARG A 164 -20.78 13.25 13.30
N THR A 165 -20.00 14.30 13.05
CA THR A 165 -20.02 15.56 13.79
C THR A 165 -20.34 16.70 12.84
N LYS A 166 -20.80 17.84 13.39
CA LYS A 166 -21.14 19.03 12.60
C LYS A 166 -19.93 19.93 12.32
N HIS A 167 -18.78 19.65 12.91
CA HIS A 167 -17.55 20.41 12.64
C HIS A 167 -17.04 20.11 11.23
N HIS A 168 -16.56 21.13 10.54
CA HIS A 168 -16.02 21.00 9.19
C HIS A 168 -14.50 20.84 9.23
N LEU A 169 -13.98 20.03 8.32
CA LEU A 169 -12.54 19.97 8.07
C LEU A 169 -12.13 21.15 7.19
N PRO A 170 -10.93 21.73 7.40
CA PRO A 170 -10.38 22.74 6.51
C PRO A 170 -10.40 22.30 5.03
N GLY A 171 -10.97 23.15 4.17
CA GLY A 171 -11.16 22.87 2.74
C GLY A 171 -12.45 22.11 2.39
N TYR A 172 -13.28 21.80 3.39
CA TYR A 172 -14.56 21.09 3.24
C TYR A 172 -15.69 21.81 4.01
N GLU A 173 -15.69 23.14 4.04
CA GLU A 173 -16.66 23.97 4.75
C GLU A 173 -18.10 23.78 4.24
N LYS A 174 -18.26 23.29 3.00
CA LYS A 174 -19.56 22.97 2.39
C LYS A 174 -20.05 21.53 2.62
N SER A 175 -19.30 20.70 3.35
CA SER A 175 -19.71 19.32 3.67
C SER A 175 -20.85 19.29 4.69
N ASN A 176 -21.39 18.10 4.97
CA ASN A 176 -22.36 17.93 6.07
C ASN A 176 -21.70 17.88 7.47
N GLY A 177 -20.40 18.15 7.55
CA GLY A 177 -19.55 18.01 8.73
C GLY A 177 -18.41 17.02 8.51
N THR A 178 -18.07 16.26 9.55
CA THR A 178 -16.93 15.34 9.58
C THR A 178 -17.36 13.94 10.01
N ILE A 179 -16.83 12.93 9.34
CA ILE A 179 -16.88 11.53 9.76
C ILE A 179 -15.60 11.25 10.56
N GLN A 180 -15.75 10.98 11.85
CA GLN A 180 -14.64 10.54 12.70
C GLN A 180 -14.69 9.02 12.82
N ILE A 181 -13.61 8.36 12.41
CA ILE A 181 -13.42 6.92 12.49
C ILE A 181 -12.51 6.64 13.69
N THR A 182 -12.90 5.68 14.53
CA THR A 182 -12.09 5.18 15.64
C THR A 182 -11.76 3.72 15.39
N TYR A 183 -10.46 3.44 15.38
CA TYR A 183 -9.92 2.09 15.41
C TYR A 183 -9.40 1.78 16.80
N PHE A 184 -9.69 0.58 17.30
CA PHE A 184 -9.18 0.12 18.59
C PHE A 184 -8.75 -1.34 18.50
N PHE A 185 -7.50 -1.59 18.91
CA PHE A 185 -6.91 -2.91 19.07
C PHE A 185 -6.38 -3.02 20.50
N PRO A 186 -6.83 -4.01 21.30
CA PRO A 186 -6.18 -4.30 22.56
C PRO A 186 -4.81 -4.97 22.33
N ASN A 187 -4.04 -5.13 23.40
CA ASN A 187 -2.86 -5.99 23.36
C ASN A 187 -3.28 -7.45 23.08
N GLY A 188 -2.39 -8.24 22.51
CA GLY A 188 -2.67 -9.65 22.24
C GLY A 188 -1.42 -10.46 21.95
N ILE A 189 -1.63 -11.66 21.39
CA ILE A 189 -0.58 -12.59 20.98
C ILE A 189 -0.61 -12.73 19.46
N GLN A 190 0.58 -12.73 18.85
CA GLN A 190 0.76 -12.92 17.42
C GLN A 190 0.39 -14.36 17.02
N ASP A 191 -0.51 -14.50 16.05
CA ASP A 191 -0.79 -15.78 15.38
C ASP A 191 0.21 -16.09 14.25
N ASP A 192 0.04 -17.23 13.59
CA ASP A 192 0.91 -17.77 12.54
C ASP A 192 1.09 -16.85 11.32
N ARG A 193 0.22 -15.85 11.14
CA ARG A 193 0.29 -14.89 10.03
C ARG A 193 1.22 -13.70 10.34
N HIS A 194 1.63 -13.54 11.59
CA HIS A 194 2.40 -12.39 12.04
C HIS A 194 3.91 -12.69 12.09
N PRO A 195 4.78 -11.66 12.15
CA PRO A 195 6.22 -11.84 12.08
C PRO A 195 6.83 -12.73 13.18
N ASN A 196 6.23 -12.72 14.38
CA ASN A 196 6.72 -13.50 15.52
C ASN A 196 5.58 -14.27 16.21
N PRO A 197 5.11 -15.41 15.66
CA PRO A 197 4.03 -16.19 16.25
C PRO A 197 4.29 -16.56 17.72
N GLY A 198 3.25 -16.51 18.54
CA GLY A 198 3.31 -16.76 19.99
C GLY A 198 3.86 -15.60 20.83
N ARG A 199 4.50 -14.58 20.22
CA ARG A 199 4.97 -13.40 20.97
C ARG A 199 3.84 -12.38 21.22
N PRO A 200 3.88 -11.65 22.34
CA PRO A 200 2.93 -10.56 22.56
C PRO A 200 3.13 -9.43 21.56
N TYR A 201 2.06 -8.70 21.29
CA TYR A 201 2.10 -7.41 20.61
C TYR A 201 1.36 -6.34 21.41
N ARG A 202 1.77 -5.08 21.22
CA ARG A 202 1.08 -3.91 21.79
C ARG A 202 -0.02 -3.42 20.85
N GLY A 203 -1.23 -3.27 21.38
CA GLY A 203 -2.38 -2.72 20.71
C GLY A 203 -2.28 -1.21 20.46
N THR A 204 -3.34 -0.61 19.92
CA THR A 204 -3.40 0.82 19.63
C THR A 204 -4.83 1.34 19.62
N ARG A 205 -4.99 2.64 19.84
CA ARG A 205 -6.21 3.38 19.54
C ARG A 205 -5.85 4.49 18.56
N ARG A 206 -6.55 4.58 17.44
CA ARG A 206 -6.31 5.62 16.42
C ARG A 206 -7.60 6.24 15.96
N GLU A 207 -7.51 7.52 15.64
CA GLU A 207 -8.62 8.29 15.10
C GLU A 207 -8.24 8.80 13.71
N ALA A 208 -9.23 8.85 12.84
CA ALA A 208 -9.07 9.34 11.48
C ALA A 208 -10.31 10.11 11.03
N TYR A 209 -10.12 11.04 10.09
CA TYR A 209 -11.14 12.00 9.69
C TYR A 209 -11.38 12.00 8.19
N LEU A 210 -12.65 11.92 7.79
CA LEU A 210 -13.12 12.15 6.42
C LEU A 210 -14.14 13.27 6.43
N PRO A 211 -14.22 14.11 5.39
CA PRO A 211 -15.34 15.04 5.26
C PRO A 211 -16.64 14.27 5.00
N ASP A 212 -17.77 14.68 5.59
CA ASP A 212 -19.08 14.05 5.34
C ASP A 212 -19.68 14.55 4.00
N THR A 213 -18.98 14.26 2.92
CA THR A 213 -19.40 14.46 1.52
C THR A 213 -19.84 13.14 0.91
N ARG A 214 -20.36 13.15 -0.33
CA ARG A 214 -20.65 11.90 -1.07
C ARG A 214 -19.39 11.05 -1.20
N GLU A 215 -18.30 11.67 -1.64
CA GLU A 215 -17.02 11.00 -1.81
C GLU A 215 -16.44 10.47 -0.49
N GLY A 216 -16.47 11.27 0.59
CA GLY A 216 -16.00 10.82 1.90
C GLY A 216 -16.77 9.61 2.43
N ARG A 217 -18.09 9.53 2.16
CA ARG A 217 -18.91 8.35 2.49
C ARG A 217 -18.57 7.13 1.64
N GLU A 218 -18.18 7.31 0.38
CA GLU A 218 -17.66 6.21 -0.45
C GLU A 218 -16.34 5.68 0.12
N ILE A 219 -15.39 6.57 0.46
CA ILE A 219 -14.14 6.18 1.10
C ILE A 219 -14.39 5.45 2.42
N LEU A 220 -15.34 5.91 3.25
CA LEU A 220 -15.71 5.20 4.49
C LEU A 220 -16.10 3.74 4.21
N LYS A 221 -16.97 3.49 3.22
CA LYS A 221 -17.39 2.13 2.85
C LYS A 221 -16.22 1.26 2.41
N LEU A 222 -15.30 1.83 1.62
CA LEU A 222 -14.10 1.12 1.20
C LEU A 222 -13.17 0.81 2.37
N LEU A 223 -13.01 1.74 3.32
CA LEU A 223 -12.23 1.50 4.55
C LEU A 223 -12.88 0.42 5.44
N GLN A 224 -14.21 0.37 5.53
CA GLN A 224 -14.92 -0.70 6.22
C GLN A 224 -14.63 -2.06 5.57
N LYS A 225 -14.75 -2.15 4.23
CA LYS A 225 -14.38 -3.36 3.48
C LYS A 225 -12.89 -3.72 3.67
N ALA A 226 -11.99 -2.74 3.64
CA ALA A 226 -10.57 -2.94 3.92
C ALA A 226 -10.33 -3.53 5.31
N PHE A 227 -11.08 -3.06 6.32
CA PHE A 227 -10.98 -3.53 7.69
C PHE A 227 -11.51 -4.97 7.84
N GLU A 228 -12.63 -5.29 7.21
CA GLU A 228 -13.20 -6.66 7.15
C GLU A 228 -12.24 -7.65 6.47
N LEU A 229 -11.54 -7.17 5.44
CA LEU A 229 -10.47 -7.90 4.75
C LEU A 229 -9.12 -7.83 5.48
N ARG A 230 -9.06 -7.27 6.69
CA ARG A 230 -7.86 -7.26 7.55
C ARG A 230 -6.68 -6.51 6.92
N GLN A 231 -6.94 -5.50 6.10
CA GLN A 231 -5.92 -4.80 5.32
C GLN A 231 -5.54 -3.41 5.84
N VAL A 232 -6.27 -2.83 6.80
CA VAL A 232 -6.00 -1.46 7.30
C VAL A 232 -4.78 -1.40 8.22
N PHE A 233 -4.61 -2.43 9.04
CA PHE A 233 -3.49 -2.56 9.99
C PHE A 233 -2.72 -3.86 9.78
N THR A 234 -1.55 -3.95 10.42
CA THR A 234 -0.74 -5.15 10.55
C THR A 234 0.01 -5.13 11.88
N ILE A 235 0.68 -6.22 12.25
CA ILE A 235 1.69 -6.23 13.32
C ILE A 235 3.08 -6.13 12.68
N GLY A 236 3.90 -5.22 13.20
CA GLY A 236 5.26 -5.07 12.73
C GLY A 236 6.03 -4.00 13.50
N GLN A 237 6.93 -3.34 12.78
CA GLN A 237 7.69 -2.21 13.30
C GLN A 237 6.97 -0.88 13.01
N SER A 238 6.86 -0.04 14.03
CA SER A 238 6.40 1.35 13.87
C SER A 238 7.43 2.16 13.10
N ARG A 239 7.03 2.77 11.98
CA ARG A 239 7.92 3.60 11.14
C ARG A 239 8.38 4.87 11.84
N THR A 240 7.58 5.40 12.77
CA THR A 240 7.87 6.67 13.46
C THR A 240 8.70 6.47 14.72
N THR A 241 8.53 5.35 15.42
CA THR A 241 9.19 5.12 16.72
C THR A 241 10.21 3.98 16.71
N GLY A 242 10.27 3.19 15.63
CA GLY A 242 11.12 1.99 15.55
C GLY A 242 10.66 0.82 16.42
N GLN A 243 9.56 0.96 17.18
CA GLN A 243 9.08 -0.07 18.08
C GLN A 243 8.57 -1.29 17.31
N GLU A 244 9.06 -2.48 17.63
CA GLU A 244 8.60 -3.76 17.07
C GLU A 244 7.43 -4.36 17.84
N ASN A 245 6.75 -5.34 17.23
CA ASN A 245 5.64 -6.09 17.81
C ASN A 245 4.49 -5.15 18.24
N VAL A 246 4.13 -4.21 17.37
CA VAL A 246 3.02 -3.29 17.60
C VAL A 246 2.05 -3.30 16.44
N VAL A 247 0.79 -2.95 16.70
CA VAL A 247 -0.19 -2.69 15.65
C VAL A 247 0.18 -1.39 14.92
N THR A 248 0.40 -1.48 13.61
CA THR A 248 0.79 -0.35 12.75
C THR A 248 -0.10 -0.24 11.50
N TRP A 249 -0.07 0.92 10.83
CA TRP A 249 -0.82 1.13 9.58
C TRP A 249 -0.24 0.22 8.49
N ASN A 250 -1.08 -0.25 7.58
CA ASN A 250 -0.69 -1.14 6.49
C ASN A 250 -0.92 -0.48 5.12
N ASP A 251 -0.16 0.58 4.83
CA ASP A 251 -0.10 1.30 3.54
C ASP A 251 -1.46 1.81 3.00
N ILE A 252 -2.41 2.10 3.90
CA ILE A 252 -3.61 2.89 3.61
C ILE A 252 -3.54 4.14 4.48
N HIS A 253 -3.25 5.28 3.86
CA HIS A 253 -3.07 6.52 4.58
C HIS A 253 -4.39 7.00 5.16
N HIS A 254 -4.32 7.49 6.40
CA HIS A 254 -5.43 8.07 7.12
C HIS A 254 -5.07 9.49 7.54
N LYS A 255 -6.06 10.38 7.54
CA LYS A 255 -5.91 11.72 8.11
C LYS A 255 -6.15 11.65 9.61
N THR A 256 -5.09 11.64 10.40
CA THR A 256 -5.14 11.48 11.86
C THR A 256 -5.25 12.80 12.63
N HIS A 257 -5.20 13.94 11.92
CA HIS A 257 -5.41 15.27 12.50
C HIS A 257 -6.51 16.04 11.75
N TYR A 258 -7.23 16.91 12.46
CA TYR A 258 -8.21 17.82 11.87
C TYR A 258 -7.54 18.89 11.00
N ASN A 259 -6.35 19.35 11.37
CA ASN A 259 -5.67 20.49 10.78
C ASN A 259 -4.16 20.21 10.59
N GLY A 260 -3.39 21.22 10.17
CA GLY A 260 -1.94 21.12 10.00
C GLY A 260 -1.50 20.63 8.62
N GLY A 261 -2.44 20.47 7.68
CA GLY A 261 -2.15 20.13 6.29
C GLY A 261 -1.53 18.76 6.11
N VAL A 262 -0.95 18.54 4.92
CA VAL A 262 -0.36 17.26 4.51
C VAL A 262 0.76 16.82 5.47
N GLU A 263 1.62 17.74 5.89
CA GLU A 263 2.80 17.49 6.73
C GLU A 263 2.45 16.91 8.11
N ASN A 264 1.28 17.27 8.64
CA ASN A 264 0.80 16.79 9.93
C ASN A 264 -0.29 15.73 9.79
N PHE A 265 -0.36 15.04 8.65
CA PHE A 265 -1.40 14.02 8.38
C PHE A 265 -2.83 14.56 8.58
N GLY A 266 -3.05 15.84 8.30
CA GLY A 266 -4.33 16.52 8.51
C GLY A 266 -4.82 17.28 7.28
N TYR A 267 -5.75 18.19 7.50
CA TYR A 267 -6.37 19.03 6.46
C TYR A 267 -5.89 20.49 6.57
N PRO A 268 -5.98 21.30 5.51
CA PRO A 268 -6.51 20.98 4.18
C PRO A 268 -5.56 20.04 3.40
N ASP A 269 -6.15 19.16 2.60
CA ASP A 269 -5.48 18.32 1.60
C ASP A 269 -6.51 17.92 0.55
N SER A 270 -6.51 18.63 -0.57
CA SER A 270 -7.46 18.42 -1.66
C SER A 270 -7.22 17.11 -2.43
N THR A 271 -6.05 16.49 -2.29
CA THR A 271 -5.67 15.28 -3.03
C THR A 271 -5.92 13.99 -2.26
N TYR A 272 -6.21 14.09 -0.96
CA TYR A 272 -6.27 12.93 -0.08
C TYR A 272 -7.32 11.89 -0.51
N LEU A 273 -8.55 12.31 -0.81
CA LEU A 273 -9.63 11.37 -1.14
C LEU A 273 -9.33 10.58 -2.42
N SER A 274 -8.72 11.21 -3.42
CA SER A 274 -8.26 10.51 -4.63
C SER A 274 -7.09 9.57 -4.35
N ARG A 275 -6.11 9.99 -3.52
CA ARG A 275 -4.95 9.15 -3.19
C ARG A 275 -5.35 7.92 -2.40
N VAL A 276 -6.15 8.06 -1.34
CA VAL A 276 -6.59 6.91 -0.53
C VAL A 276 -7.47 5.95 -1.34
N ARG A 277 -8.26 6.45 -2.30
CA ARG A 277 -9.00 5.61 -3.25
C ARG A 277 -8.06 4.74 -4.09
N GLN A 278 -6.95 5.31 -4.59
CA GLN A 278 -5.95 4.57 -5.36
C GLN A 278 -5.22 3.54 -4.49
N GLU A 279 -4.86 3.89 -3.25
CA GLU A 279 -4.25 2.96 -2.30
C GLU A 279 -5.16 1.77 -1.98
N LEU A 280 -6.45 2.02 -1.77
CA LEU A 280 -7.47 0.98 -1.58
C LEU A 280 -7.62 0.10 -2.82
N ALA A 281 -7.69 0.70 -4.01
CA ALA A 281 -7.78 -0.04 -5.26
C ALA A 281 -6.54 -0.92 -5.52
N ALA A 282 -5.34 -0.42 -5.19
CA ALA A 282 -4.09 -1.19 -5.28
C ALA A 282 -4.08 -2.42 -4.34
N LYS A 283 -4.85 -2.35 -3.25
CA LYS A 283 -5.10 -3.46 -2.31
C LYS A 283 -6.28 -4.36 -2.71
N GLY A 284 -6.86 -4.14 -3.89
CA GLY A 284 -8.01 -4.90 -4.41
C GLY A 284 -9.35 -4.50 -3.79
N ILE A 285 -9.42 -3.33 -3.14
CA ILE A 285 -10.63 -2.83 -2.49
C ILE A 285 -11.29 -1.81 -3.42
N GLN A 286 -12.43 -2.21 -3.99
CA GLN A 286 -13.25 -1.42 -4.93
C GLN A 286 -14.72 -1.52 -4.54
#